data_AF-A0A2M7XBR0-F1
#
_entry.id   AF-A0A2M7XBR0-F1
#
_cell.length_a   1.000
_cell.length_b   1.000
_cell.length_c   1.000
_cell.angle_alpha   90.00
_cell.angle_beta   90.00
_cell.angle_gamma   90.00
#
_symmetry.space_group_name_H-M   'P 1'
#
loop_
_entity.id
_entity.type
_entity.pdbx_description
1 polymer ?
#
loop_
_entity_poly.entity_id
_entity_poly.type
_entity_poly.pdbx_seq_one_letter_code
_entity_poly.pdbx_strand_id
1 'polypeptide(L)'
;MASNRPYRTEHEFVMAFMANVAKTSATSVTGRQRGSQGARPGKPYAGMSGNDLAQRVTCNMRTVAQMIHTITDPSRTQSEWSVRQFVGSTVRWIHHGIPNASRLKALRSHETGNAYGCSPDEVPARWEAFLEELQTRLDDEDGPRLCAWVEYELRFGIHPIADGTGRLATALAAWIMMRRGERMPNYAFFQRSDMHDTLREGLEIFTQYYIEKCFSQRGEAHEESPPFDLTVTKVAS
;
A
#
# COMPACT_ATOMS: atom_id res chain seq x y z
N MET A 1 -12.29 4.21 29.76
CA MET A 1 -12.76 4.98 28.58
C MET A 1 -12.75 4.04 27.40
N ALA A 2 -13.87 3.87 26.68
CA ALA A 2 -13.88 3.04 25.47
C ALA A 2 -12.91 3.65 24.46
N SER A 3 -11.94 2.88 23.96
CA SER A 3 -10.99 3.40 22.97
C SER A 3 -11.78 3.82 21.74
N ASN A 4 -11.67 5.09 21.34
CA ASN A 4 -12.28 5.64 20.14
C ASN A 4 -11.58 5.10 18.89
N ARG A 5 -11.59 3.78 18.70
CA ARG A 5 -10.96 3.15 17.55
C ARG A 5 -11.84 3.36 16.32
N PRO A 6 -11.21 3.66 15.18
CA PRO A 6 -11.92 3.86 13.92
C PRO A 6 -12.58 2.58 13.40
N TYR A 7 -12.05 1.41 13.80
CA TYR A 7 -12.55 0.07 13.50
C TYR A 7 -12.76 -0.69 14.81
N ARG A 8 -13.92 -1.35 14.96
CA ARG A 8 -14.30 -2.08 16.19
C ARG A 8 -13.63 -3.44 16.26
N THR A 9 -13.32 -4.03 15.11
CA THR A 9 -12.74 -5.37 15.00
C THR A 9 -11.60 -5.41 13.98
N GLU A 10 -10.73 -6.41 14.10
CA GLU A 10 -9.74 -6.73 13.06
C GLU A 10 -10.41 -6.97 11.71
N HIS A 11 -11.55 -7.65 11.70
CA HIS A 11 -12.28 -7.95 10.47
C HIS A 11 -12.72 -6.69 9.73
N GLU A 12 -13.30 -5.71 10.43
CA GLU A 12 -13.69 -4.42 9.85
C GLU A 12 -12.48 -3.69 9.23
N PHE A 13 -11.34 -3.66 9.93
CA PHE A 13 -10.12 -3.05 9.42
C PHE A 13 -9.61 -3.76 8.17
N VAL A 14 -9.50 -5.11 8.22
CA VAL A 14 -9.00 -5.92 7.10
C VAL A 14 -9.89 -5.73 5.86
N MET A 15 -11.21 -5.74 6.01
CA MET A 15 -12.14 -5.54 4.89
C MET A 15 -11.95 -4.18 4.22
N ALA A 16 -11.91 -3.11 5.01
CA ALA A 16 -11.71 -1.78 4.47
C ALA A 16 -10.32 -1.63 3.84
N PHE A 17 -9.28 -2.26 4.40
CA PHE A 17 -7.92 -2.22 3.86
C PHE A 17 -7.85 -2.92 2.51
N MET A 18 -8.48 -4.08 2.40
CA MET A 18 -8.53 -4.84 1.15
C MET A 18 -9.32 -4.12 0.05
N ALA A 19 -10.37 -3.37 0.42
CA ALA A 19 -11.07 -2.49 -0.52
C ALA A 19 -10.14 -1.41 -1.11
N ASN A 20 -9.29 -0.81 -0.27
CA ASN A 20 -8.28 0.16 -0.72
C ASN A 20 -7.23 -0.49 -1.63
N VAL A 21 -6.72 -1.67 -1.24
CA VAL A 21 -5.76 -2.43 -2.06
C VAL A 21 -6.34 -2.76 -3.44
N ALA A 22 -7.62 -3.12 -3.52
CA ALA A 22 -8.27 -3.36 -4.81
C ALA A 22 -8.27 -2.09 -5.69
N LYS A 23 -8.51 -0.91 -5.12
CA LYS A 23 -8.49 0.35 -5.87
C LYS A 23 -7.10 0.78 -6.32
N THR A 24 -6.07 0.53 -5.51
CA THR A 24 -4.72 1.05 -5.76
C THR A 24 -3.76 0.08 -6.46
N SER A 25 -4.17 -1.19 -6.64
CA SER A 25 -3.35 -2.26 -7.22
C SER A 25 -4.06 -3.04 -8.32
N ALA A 26 -3.70 -2.77 -9.58
CA ALA A 26 -4.22 -3.49 -10.76
C ALA A 26 -3.94 -5.01 -10.71
N THR A 27 -2.82 -5.41 -10.11
CA THR A 27 -2.42 -6.82 -9.91
C THR A 27 -3.37 -7.55 -8.96
N SER A 28 -3.95 -6.85 -7.98
CA SER A 28 -4.86 -7.44 -7.00
C SER A 28 -6.27 -7.68 -7.55
N VAL A 29 -6.70 -6.90 -8.55
CA VAL A 29 -8.09 -6.94 -9.06
C VAL A 29 -8.26 -7.85 -10.26
N THR A 30 -7.33 -7.81 -11.22
CA THR A 30 -7.66 -8.34 -12.55
C THR A 30 -6.99 -9.65 -12.90
N GLY A 31 -5.81 -9.99 -12.37
CA GLY A 31 -4.97 -11.12 -12.85
C GLY A 31 -4.62 -11.09 -14.36
N ARG A 32 -5.32 -10.25 -15.15
CA ARG A 32 -5.44 -10.24 -16.60
C ARG A 32 -4.37 -9.38 -17.26
N GLN A 33 -3.86 -8.33 -16.60
CA GLN A 33 -2.92 -7.41 -17.26
C GLN A 33 -1.48 -7.95 -17.39
N ARG A 34 -1.13 -9.08 -16.79
CA ARG A 34 0.22 -9.67 -16.94
C ARG A 34 0.26 -11.14 -17.30
N GLY A 35 -0.87 -11.80 -17.52
CA GLY A 35 -0.93 -13.23 -17.87
C GLY A 35 -0.14 -13.61 -19.14
N SER A 36 -0.03 -12.70 -20.11
CA SER A 36 0.74 -12.96 -21.35
C SER A 36 2.21 -12.54 -21.29
N GLN A 37 2.64 -11.76 -20.28
CA GLN A 37 4.04 -11.30 -20.13
C GLN A 37 4.76 -11.91 -18.91
N GLY A 38 4.04 -12.36 -17.87
CA GLY A 38 4.60 -12.90 -16.64
C GLY A 38 5.13 -14.33 -16.74
N ALA A 39 4.66 -15.11 -17.71
CA ALA A 39 5.06 -16.50 -17.94
C ALA A 39 6.39 -16.66 -18.70
N ARG A 40 7.02 -15.56 -19.16
CA ARG A 40 8.29 -15.63 -19.89
C ARG A 40 9.46 -15.93 -18.93
N PRO A 41 10.40 -16.81 -19.29
CA PRO A 41 11.62 -17.05 -18.52
C PRO A 41 12.34 -15.73 -18.18
N GLY A 42 12.82 -15.61 -16.94
CA GLY A 42 13.54 -14.42 -16.46
C GLY A 42 12.67 -13.27 -15.95
N LYS A 43 11.33 -13.38 -16.03
CA LYS A 43 10.41 -12.40 -15.41
C LYS A 43 10.16 -12.72 -13.93
N PRO A 44 9.74 -11.73 -13.12
CA PRO A 44 9.60 -11.91 -11.68
C PRO A 44 8.58 -12.99 -11.29
N TYR A 45 7.62 -13.30 -12.16
CA TYR A 45 6.52 -14.22 -11.88
C TYR A 45 6.60 -15.54 -12.66
N ALA A 46 7.78 -15.86 -13.19
CA ALA A 46 7.96 -17.08 -13.98
C ALA A 46 7.48 -18.31 -13.19
N GLY A 47 6.57 -19.07 -13.79
CA GLY A 47 5.99 -20.29 -13.19
C GLY A 47 4.70 -20.10 -12.41
N MET A 48 4.14 -18.89 -12.28
CA MET A 48 2.80 -18.68 -11.71
C MET A 48 1.80 -18.21 -12.76
N SER A 49 0.58 -18.72 -12.69
CA SER A 49 -0.53 -18.15 -13.46
C SER A 49 -0.91 -16.77 -12.92
N GLY A 50 -1.61 -15.98 -13.74
CA GLY A 50 -2.12 -14.67 -13.30
C GLY A 50 -3.10 -14.80 -12.11
N ASN A 51 -3.87 -15.89 -12.06
CA ASN A 51 -4.80 -16.15 -10.96
C ASN A 51 -4.07 -16.54 -9.67
N ASP A 52 -3.06 -17.41 -9.75
CA ASP A 52 -2.26 -17.79 -8.57
C ASP A 52 -1.52 -16.58 -8.00
N LEU A 53 -0.99 -15.71 -8.88
CA LEU A 53 -0.37 -14.47 -8.46
C LEU A 53 -1.38 -13.54 -7.77
N ALA A 54 -2.56 -13.33 -8.35
CA ALA A 54 -3.59 -12.48 -7.75
C ALA A 54 -4.07 -13.00 -6.38
N GLN A 55 -4.26 -14.33 -6.26
CA GLN A 55 -4.59 -14.98 -4.99
C GLN A 55 -3.47 -14.82 -3.98
N ARG A 56 -2.21 -15.09 -4.36
CA ARG A 56 -1.05 -14.93 -3.48
C ARG A 56 -0.91 -13.49 -2.99
N VAL A 57 -1.06 -12.52 -3.89
CA VAL A 57 -1.02 -11.09 -3.55
C VAL A 57 -2.15 -10.73 -2.58
N THR A 58 -3.35 -11.24 -2.81
CA THR A 58 -4.49 -11.04 -1.90
C THR A 58 -4.21 -11.59 -0.50
N CYS A 59 -3.68 -12.81 -0.40
CA CYS A 59 -3.27 -13.41 0.86
C CYS A 59 -2.18 -12.56 1.56
N ASN A 60 -1.15 -12.16 0.82
CA ASN A 60 -0.06 -11.34 1.33
C ASN A 60 -0.57 -10.00 1.89
N MET A 61 -1.47 -9.33 1.18
CA MET A 61 -2.02 -8.06 1.64
C MET A 61 -2.96 -8.22 2.84
N ARG A 62 -3.69 -9.34 2.95
CA ARG A 62 -4.42 -9.66 4.16
C ARG A 62 -3.47 -9.81 5.35
N THR A 63 -2.35 -10.52 5.20
CA THR A 63 -1.33 -10.64 6.25
C THR A 63 -0.73 -9.28 6.64
N VAL A 64 -0.48 -8.39 5.67
CA VAL A 64 -0.04 -7.01 5.95
C VAL A 64 -1.08 -6.26 6.78
N ALA A 65 -2.38 -6.38 6.45
CA ALA A 65 -3.45 -5.76 7.22
C ALA A 65 -3.47 -6.28 8.67
N GLN A 66 -3.41 -7.60 8.86
CA GLN A 66 -3.41 -8.20 10.20
C GLN A 66 -2.19 -7.78 11.02
N MET A 67 -1.03 -7.66 10.36
CA MET A 67 0.19 -7.11 10.96
C MET A 67 -0.04 -5.66 11.41
N ILE A 68 -0.55 -4.78 10.54
CA ILE A 68 -0.85 -3.38 10.88
C ILE A 68 -1.78 -3.32 12.10
N HIS A 69 -2.92 -4.00 12.05
CA HIS A 69 -3.89 -4.02 13.15
C HIS A 69 -3.27 -4.48 14.46
N THR A 70 -2.43 -5.52 14.41
CA THR A 70 -1.72 -6.05 15.58
C THR A 70 -0.74 -5.05 16.17
N ILE A 71 0.10 -4.42 15.36
CA ILE A 71 1.18 -3.54 15.87
C ILE A 71 0.68 -2.16 16.29
N THR A 72 -0.51 -1.76 15.83
CA THR A 72 -1.17 -0.51 16.24
C THR A 72 -2.20 -0.71 17.34
N ASP A 73 -2.31 -1.92 17.91
CA ASP A 73 -3.24 -2.21 18.99
C ASP A 73 -2.67 -1.70 20.34
N PRO A 74 -3.21 -0.61 20.93
CA PRO A 74 -2.71 -0.08 22.20
C PRO A 74 -2.86 -1.03 23.39
N SER A 75 -3.67 -2.09 23.28
CA SER A 75 -3.79 -3.10 24.34
C SER A 75 -2.65 -4.11 24.35
N ARG A 76 -1.84 -4.14 23.28
CA ARG A 76 -0.70 -5.04 23.16
C ARG A 76 0.54 -4.34 23.68
N THR A 77 1.26 -4.98 24.60
CA THR A 77 2.55 -4.53 25.16
C THR A 77 3.72 -4.68 24.17
N GLN A 78 3.48 -4.50 22.87
CA GLN A 78 4.55 -4.60 21.87
C GLN A 78 5.38 -3.33 21.87
N SER A 79 6.70 -3.50 21.75
CA SER A 79 7.63 -2.39 21.50
C SER A 79 7.21 -1.62 20.26
N GLU A 80 7.27 -0.29 20.31
CA GLU A 80 6.97 0.55 19.15
C GLU A 80 7.82 0.11 17.95
N TRP A 81 7.15 -0.26 16.86
CA TRP A 81 7.82 -0.59 15.62
C TRP A 81 8.45 0.67 15.03
N SER A 82 9.73 0.61 14.71
CA SER A 82 10.39 1.68 13.94
C SER A 82 9.89 1.69 12.49
N VAL A 83 9.98 2.85 11.83
CA VAL A 83 9.64 2.99 10.39
C VAL A 83 10.35 1.92 9.56
N ARG A 84 11.65 1.72 9.79
CA ARG A 84 12.47 0.73 9.06
C ARG A 84 11.97 -0.71 9.26
N GLN A 85 11.62 -1.09 10.49
CA GLN A 85 11.09 -2.42 10.79
C GLN A 85 9.74 -2.66 10.10
N PHE A 86 8.85 -1.68 10.15
CA PHE A 86 7.54 -1.75 9.53
C PHE A 86 7.64 -1.84 8.00
N VAL A 87 8.36 -0.92 7.39
CA VAL A 87 8.53 -0.85 5.93
C VAL A 87 9.21 -2.12 5.41
N GLY A 88 10.31 -2.54 6.04
CA GLY A 88 11.04 -3.75 5.63
C GLY A 88 10.18 -5.01 5.74
N SER A 89 9.36 -5.13 6.79
CA SER A 89 8.43 -6.25 6.96
C SER A 89 7.31 -6.22 5.93
N THR A 90 6.77 -5.04 5.63
CA THR A 90 5.72 -4.85 4.63
C THR A 90 6.20 -5.26 3.24
N VAL A 91 7.39 -4.80 2.82
CA VAL A 91 8.00 -5.21 1.53
C VAL A 91 8.23 -6.71 1.46
N ARG A 92 8.65 -7.34 2.57
CA ARG A 92 8.83 -8.79 2.63
C ARG A 92 7.51 -9.54 2.45
N TRP A 93 6.45 -9.08 3.11
CA TRP A 93 5.12 -9.71 3.05
C TRP A 93 4.44 -9.52 1.70
N ILE A 94 4.51 -8.33 1.09
CA ILE A 94 3.96 -8.06 -0.25
C ILE A 94 4.44 -9.12 -1.27
N HIS A 95 5.70 -9.56 -1.15
CA HIS A 95 6.34 -10.51 -2.07
C HIS A 95 6.48 -11.92 -1.50
N HIS A 96 5.88 -12.25 -0.37
CA HIS A 96 6.00 -13.58 0.21
C HIS A 96 5.40 -14.64 -0.73
N GLY A 97 6.09 -15.77 -0.89
CA GLY A 97 5.65 -16.87 -1.76
C GLY A 97 5.62 -16.58 -3.27
N ILE A 98 6.15 -15.43 -3.72
CA ILE A 98 6.30 -15.12 -5.15
C ILE A 98 7.71 -15.59 -5.60
N PRO A 99 7.84 -16.43 -6.65
CA PRO A 99 9.11 -16.71 -7.33
C PRO A 99 9.96 -15.46 -7.51
N ASN A 100 11.29 -15.59 -7.43
CA ASN A 100 12.22 -14.46 -7.57
C ASN A 100 11.93 -13.25 -6.64
N ALA A 101 11.27 -13.45 -5.50
CA ALA A 101 10.95 -12.39 -4.56
C ALA A 101 12.17 -11.59 -4.09
N SER A 102 13.39 -12.16 -4.11
CA SER A 102 14.62 -11.41 -3.83
C SER A 102 14.80 -10.21 -4.76
N ARG A 103 14.48 -10.36 -6.06
CA ARG A 103 14.53 -9.27 -7.05
C ARG A 103 13.41 -8.24 -6.85
N LEU A 104 12.27 -8.66 -6.31
CA LEU A 104 11.12 -7.79 -6.05
C LEU A 104 11.23 -7.02 -4.71
N LYS A 105 11.92 -7.62 -3.74
CA LYS A 105 12.21 -7.03 -2.43
C LYS A 105 13.40 -6.06 -2.47
N ALA A 106 14.26 -6.20 -3.46
CA ALA A 106 15.38 -5.30 -3.66
C ALA A 106 14.90 -3.94 -4.19
N LEU A 107 15.67 -2.90 -3.86
CA LEU A 107 15.55 -1.63 -4.54
C LEU A 107 15.77 -1.83 -6.04
N ARG A 108 14.97 -1.14 -6.86
CA ARG A 108 15.07 -1.30 -8.30
C ARG A 108 16.43 -0.79 -8.80
N SER A 109 17.00 -1.50 -9.75
CA SER A 109 18.23 -1.16 -10.45
C SER A 109 18.00 -0.91 -11.94
N HIS A 110 16.76 -0.56 -12.32
CA HIS A 110 16.35 -0.34 -13.70
C HIS A 110 15.35 0.80 -13.78
N GLU A 111 15.30 1.43 -14.95
CA GLU A 111 14.33 2.47 -15.24
C GLU A 111 12.91 1.94 -15.17
N THR A 112 12.00 2.75 -14.65
CA THR A 112 10.59 2.40 -14.74
C THR A 112 10.10 2.74 -16.15
N GLY A 113 9.16 1.96 -16.70
CA GLY A 113 8.56 2.27 -18.00
C GLY A 113 7.68 3.54 -17.99
N ASN A 114 7.59 4.22 -16.86
CA ASN A 114 6.82 5.42 -16.66
C ASN A 114 7.81 6.59 -16.53
N ALA A 115 7.45 7.78 -17.00
CA ALA A 115 8.32 8.97 -16.93
C ALA A 115 8.49 9.55 -15.51
N TYR A 116 8.40 8.70 -14.46
CA TYR A 116 8.38 9.10 -13.06
C TYR A 116 9.35 8.27 -12.24
N GLY A 117 9.69 8.79 -11.06
CA GLY A 117 10.72 8.25 -10.19
C GLY A 117 12.10 8.85 -10.48
N CYS A 118 12.99 8.76 -9.51
CA CYS A 118 14.40 9.12 -9.67
C CYS A 118 15.12 8.14 -10.62
N SER A 119 16.35 8.45 -11.00
CA SER A 119 17.17 7.47 -11.71
C SER A 119 17.45 6.24 -10.81
N PRO A 120 17.70 5.04 -11.36
CA PRO A 120 17.99 3.85 -10.58
C PRO A 120 19.16 4.02 -9.60
N ASP A 121 20.19 4.77 -9.99
CA ASP A 121 21.38 5.00 -9.18
C ASP A 121 21.10 5.89 -7.96
N GLU A 122 20.05 6.72 -8.02
CA GLU A 122 19.61 7.58 -6.91
C GLU A 122 18.69 6.85 -5.92
N VAL A 123 18.09 5.72 -6.32
CA VAL A 123 17.07 5.01 -5.50
C VAL A 123 17.59 4.69 -4.10
N PRO A 124 18.81 4.12 -3.89
CA PRO A 124 19.30 3.83 -2.55
C PRO A 124 19.37 5.07 -1.65
N ALA A 125 19.97 6.16 -2.14
CA ALA A 125 20.12 7.38 -1.36
C ALA A 125 18.76 8.03 -1.05
N ARG A 126 17.87 8.12 -2.05
CA ARG A 126 16.53 8.70 -1.85
C ARG A 126 15.65 7.85 -0.96
N TRP A 127 15.77 6.53 -1.02
CA TRP A 127 15.04 5.61 -0.16
C TRP A 127 15.43 5.77 1.31
N GLU A 128 16.73 5.87 1.59
CA GLU A 128 17.21 6.12 2.95
C GLU A 128 16.74 7.47 3.49
N ALA A 129 16.86 8.54 2.69
CA ALA A 129 16.36 9.86 3.04
C ALA A 129 14.83 9.87 3.29
N PHE A 130 14.06 9.13 2.49
CA PHE A 130 12.62 8.98 2.70
C PHE A 130 12.29 8.31 4.04
N LEU A 131 13.02 7.26 4.43
CA LEU A 131 12.77 6.57 5.70
C LEU A 131 13.09 7.45 6.91
N GLU A 132 14.13 8.28 6.82
CA GLU A 132 14.49 9.26 7.84
C GLU A 132 13.46 10.40 7.93
N GLU A 133 13.09 10.98 6.79
CA GLU A 133 12.07 12.02 6.70
C GLU A 133 10.71 11.52 7.20
N LEU A 134 10.30 10.30 6.84
CA LEU A 134 9.07 9.68 7.33
C LEU A 134 9.10 9.51 8.85
N GLN A 135 10.24 9.14 9.43
CA GLN A 135 10.37 9.00 10.88
C GLN A 135 10.20 10.35 11.59
N THR A 136 10.76 11.42 11.04
CA THR A 136 10.61 12.79 11.57
C THR A 136 9.17 13.27 11.45
N ARG A 137 8.53 13.11 10.27
CA ARG A 137 7.17 13.61 10.02
C ARG A 137 6.09 12.84 10.78
N LEU A 138 6.37 11.61 11.23
CA LEU A 138 5.38 10.73 11.85
C LEU A 138 4.73 11.35 13.07
N ASP A 139 5.45 12.19 13.80
CA ASP A 139 4.99 12.84 15.03
C ASP A 139 4.50 14.29 14.78
N ASP A 140 5.03 14.97 13.76
CA ASP A 140 4.84 16.42 13.57
C ASP A 140 3.78 16.79 12.51
N GLU A 141 3.52 15.95 11.52
CA GLU A 141 2.64 16.29 10.39
C GLU A 141 1.18 15.85 10.61
N ASP A 142 0.22 16.50 9.96
CA ASP A 142 -1.18 16.03 9.94
C ASP A 142 -1.30 14.67 9.20
N GLY A 143 -2.13 13.76 9.71
CA GLY A 143 -2.20 12.37 9.22
C GLY A 143 -2.54 12.28 7.72
N PRO A 144 -3.64 12.91 7.26
CA PRO A 144 -3.97 13.03 5.84
C PRO A 144 -2.85 13.61 4.97
N ARG A 145 -2.20 14.72 5.38
CA ARG A 145 -1.09 15.32 4.63
C ARG A 145 0.12 14.38 4.55
N LEU A 146 0.48 13.74 5.65
CA LEU A 146 1.57 12.76 5.69
C LEU A 146 1.30 11.56 4.77
N CYS A 147 0.06 11.06 4.75
CA CYS A 147 -0.34 9.99 3.83
C CYS A 147 -0.21 10.43 2.36
N ALA A 148 -0.60 11.66 2.02
CA ALA A 148 -0.43 12.19 0.67
C ALA A 148 1.05 12.30 0.29
N TRP A 149 1.90 12.80 1.19
CA TRP A 149 3.34 12.87 0.97
C TRP A 149 3.95 11.48 0.72
N VAL A 150 3.58 10.47 1.52
CA VAL A 150 4.03 9.08 1.31
C VAL A 150 3.60 8.55 -0.07
N GLU A 151 2.34 8.76 -0.45
CA GLU A 151 1.84 8.32 -1.77
C GLU A 151 2.59 9.02 -2.92
N TYR A 152 2.87 10.32 -2.78
CA TYR A 152 3.64 11.11 -3.74
C TYR A 152 5.07 10.60 -3.89
N GLU A 153 5.82 10.50 -2.79
CA GLU A 153 7.21 10.07 -2.81
C GLU A 153 7.35 8.65 -3.34
N LEU A 154 6.48 7.73 -2.92
CA LEU A 154 6.58 6.35 -3.39
C LEU A 154 6.18 6.20 -4.85
N ARG A 155 5.09 6.81 -5.31
CA ARG A 155 4.60 6.57 -6.68
C ARG A 155 5.28 7.42 -7.73
N PHE A 156 5.65 8.66 -7.39
CA PHE A 156 6.15 9.66 -8.32
C PHE A 156 7.60 10.06 -8.03
N GLY A 157 7.98 10.22 -6.76
CA GLY A 157 9.32 10.68 -6.39
C GLY A 157 10.42 9.64 -6.60
N ILE A 158 10.27 8.45 -6.01
CA ILE A 158 11.33 7.45 -5.87
C ILE A 158 11.02 6.19 -6.67
N HIS A 159 9.81 5.65 -6.51
CA HIS A 159 9.42 4.34 -7.04
C HIS A 159 10.41 3.22 -6.67
N PRO A 160 10.60 2.94 -5.36
CA PRO A 160 11.82 2.28 -4.86
C PRO A 160 11.95 0.81 -5.26
N ILE A 161 10.85 0.10 -5.51
CA ILE A 161 10.83 -1.35 -5.75
C ILE A 161 10.25 -1.68 -7.13
N ALA A 162 10.68 -2.81 -7.69
CA ALA A 162 10.30 -3.22 -9.05
C ALA A 162 8.79 -3.49 -9.21
N ASP A 163 8.13 -3.92 -8.14
CA ASP A 163 6.68 -4.12 -8.11
C ASP A 163 6.14 -3.90 -6.68
N GLY A 164 4.86 -3.56 -6.58
CA GLY A 164 4.20 -3.41 -5.27
C GLY A 164 4.37 -2.07 -4.57
N THR A 165 5.00 -1.08 -5.20
CA THR A 165 5.10 0.30 -4.68
C THR A 165 3.75 0.88 -4.25
N GLY A 166 2.70 0.70 -5.05
CA GLY A 166 1.36 1.17 -4.69
C GLY A 166 0.74 0.43 -3.49
N ARG A 167 1.07 -0.86 -3.30
CA ARG A 167 0.64 -1.64 -2.13
C ARG A 167 1.39 -1.21 -0.88
N LEU A 168 2.67 -0.89 -1.02
CA LEU A 168 3.49 -0.34 0.07
C LEU A 168 2.96 1.02 0.52
N ALA A 169 2.64 1.92 -0.42
CA ALA A 169 2.06 3.22 -0.11
C ALA A 169 0.72 3.11 0.62
N THR A 170 -0.19 2.25 0.15
CA THR A 170 -1.46 1.97 0.85
C THR A 170 -1.25 1.37 2.24
N ALA A 171 -0.27 0.47 2.41
CA ALA A 171 0.08 -0.10 3.71
C ALA A 171 0.63 0.95 4.69
N LEU A 172 1.48 1.86 4.22
CA LEU A 172 2.01 2.95 5.03
C LEU A 172 0.93 3.95 5.42
N ALA A 173 0.07 4.36 4.48
CA ALA A 173 -1.05 5.24 4.78
C ALA A 173 -1.98 4.63 5.85
N ALA A 174 -2.31 3.34 5.72
CA ALA A 174 -3.12 2.64 6.73
C ALA A 174 -2.42 2.59 8.10
N TRP A 175 -1.12 2.31 8.14
CA TRP A 175 -0.34 2.27 9.38
C TRP A 175 -0.26 3.65 10.06
N ILE A 176 -0.01 4.71 9.31
CA ILE A 176 0.03 6.09 9.81
C ILE A 176 -1.30 6.46 10.48
N MET A 177 -2.43 6.24 9.79
CA MET A 177 -3.74 6.58 10.35
C MET A 177 -4.11 5.71 11.55
N MET A 178 -3.81 4.40 11.50
CA MET A 178 -4.09 3.49 12.61
C MET A 178 -3.29 3.83 13.87
N ARG A 179 -2.01 4.23 13.73
CA ARG A 179 -1.19 4.71 14.87
C ARG A 179 -1.81 5.92 15.57
N ARG A 180 -2.54 6.75 14.81
CA ARG A 180 -3.21 7.97 15.30
C ARG A 180 -4.63 7.73 15.80
N GLY A 181 -5.12 6.48 15.75
CA GLY A 181 -6.51 6.17 16.09
C GLY A 181 -7.51 6.76 15.09
N GLU A 182 -7.10 6.97 13.84
CA GLU A 182 -7.90 7.59 12.79
C GLU A 182 -8.28 6.59 11.69
N ARG A 183 -9.39 6.87 11.00
CA ARG A 183 -9.81 6.09 9.83
C ARG A 183 -8.78 6.24 8.72
N MET A 184 -8.46 5.14 8.06
CA MET A 184 -7.56 5.16 6.91
C MET A 184 -8.20 5.90 5.71
N PRO A 185 -7.40 6.30 4.70
CA PRO A 185 -7.92 6.95 3.50
C PRO A 185 -8.94 6.05 2.79
N ASN A 186 -10.00 6.61 2.22
CA ASN A 186 -10.97 5.86 1.40
C ASN A 186 -10.68 6.06 -0.09
N TYR A 187 -10.19 5.03 -0.78
CA TYR A 187 -9.86 5.12 -2.20
C TYR A 187 -11.05 4.82 -3.13
N ALA A 188 -12.29 4.76 -2.62
CA ALA A 188 -13.47 4.45 -3.42
C ALA A 188 -13.67 5.41 -4.60
N PHE A 189 -13.44 6.71 -4.34
CA PHE A 189 -13.59 7.83 -5.29
C PHE A 189 -12.29 8.17 -6.01
N PHE A 190 -11.25 7.38 -5.77
CA PHE A 190 -9.92 7.61 -6.29
C PHE A 190 -9.83 7.05 -7.71
N GLN A 191 -9.80 7.94 -8.71
CA GLN A 191 -9.54 7.55 -10.08
C GLN A 191 -8.05 7.57 -10.36
N ARG A 192 -7.54 6.49 -10.94
CA ARG A 192 -6.11 6.33 -11.18
C ARG A 192 -5.58 7.34 -12.20
N SER A 193 -6.38 7.72 -13.20
CA SER A 193 -6.06 8.77 -14.16
C SER A 193 -5.82 10.10 -13.45
N ASP A 194 -6.81 10.54 -12.66
CA ASP A 194 -6.82 11.84 -12.00
C ASP A 194 -5.68 11.95 -10.98
N MET A 195 -5.37 10.86 -10.27
CA MET A 195 -4.17 10.78 -9.43
C MET A 195 -2.91 11.03 -10.26
N HIS A 196 -2.75 10.34 -11.40
CA HIS A 196 -1.54 10.49 -12.20
C HIS A 196 -1.39 11.90 -12.76
N ASP A 197 -2.49 12.57 -13.10
CA ASP A 197 -2.46 13.95 -13.58
C ASP A 197 -2.08 14.90 -12.45
N THR A 198 -2.72 14.80 -11.28
CA THR A 198 -2.40 15.65 -10.11
C THR A 198 -0.98 15.42 -9.56
N LEU A 199 -0.44 14.20 -9.64
CA LEU A 199 0.96 13.92 -9.30
C LEU A 199 1.93 14.74 -10.18
N ARG A 200 1.62 14.95 -11.46
CA ARG A 200 2.45 15.77 -12.37
C ARG A 200 2.40 17.25 -12.04
N GLU A 201 1.30 17.70 -11.47
CA GLU A 201 1.11 19.11 -11.08
C GLU A 201 1.87 19.48 -9.80
N GLY A 202 2.30 18.48 -9.02
CA GLY A 202 3.19 18.64 -7.87
C GLY A 202 2.54 18.23 -6.55
N LEU A 203 3.37 18.19 -5.50
CA LEU A 203 2.98 17.65 -4.19
C LEU A 203 1.80 18.38 -3.55
N GLU A 204 1.74 19.72 -3.61
CA GLU A 204 0.66 20.46 -2.93
C GLU A 204 -0.69 20.23 -3.61
N ILE A 205 -0.73 20.27 -4.95
CA ILE A 205 -1.95 19.99 -5.73
C ILE A 205 -2.40 18.55 -5.50
N PHE A 206 -1.46 17.60 -5.53
CA PHE A 206 -1.75 16.20 -5.20
C PHE A 206 -2.28 16.04 -3.77
N THR A 207 -1.70 16.75 -2.80
CA THR A 207 -2.13 16.69 -1.39
C THR A 207 -3.56 17.19 -1.23
N GLN A 208 -3.92 18.31 -1.86
CA GLN A 208 -5.29 18.82 -1.84
C GLN A 208 -6.27 17.81 -2.45
N TYR A 209 -5.96 17.29 -3.64
CA TYR A 209 -6.76 16.25 -4.29
C TYR A 209 -6.93 15.01 -3.40
N TYR A 210 -5.83 14.52 -2.82
CA TYR A 210 -5.80 13.32 -2.00
C TYR A 210 -6.69 13.48 -0.75
N ILE A 211 -6.58 14.62 -0.07
CA ILE A 211 -7.41 14.92 1.10
C ILE A 211 -8.89 15.01 0.72
N GLU A 212 -9.21 15.75 -0.35
CA GLU A 212 -10.58 15.90 -0.81
C GLU A 212 -11.23 14.55 -1.13
N LYS A 213 -10.55 13.69 -1.89
CA LYS A 213 -11.12 12.42 -2.34
C LYS A 213 -11.11 11.33 -1.28
N CYS A 214 -10.09 11.29 -0.43
CA CYS A 214 -9.92 10.19 0.52
C CYS A 214 -10.47 10.49 1.92
N PHE A 215 -10.68 11.77 2.28
CA PHE A 215 -11.02 12.18 3.65
C PHE A 215 -12.27 13.07 3.76
N SER A 216 -12.64 13.87 2.76
CA SER A 216 -13.74 14.85 2.91
C SER A 216 -15.16 14.25 2.83
N GLN A 217 -15.34 13.05 2.28
CA GLN A 217 -16.66 12.43 2.14
C GLN A 217 -17.09 11.59 3.36
N ARG A 218 -16.55 11.90 4.55
CA ARG A 218 -16.82 11.18 5.80
C ARG A 218 -18.22 11.43 6.41
N GLY A 219 -19.00 12.37 5.85
CA GLY A 219 -20.30 12.80 6.37
C GLY A 219 -21.53 12.12 5.76
N GLU A 220 -21.38 11.47 4.60
CA GLU A 220 -22.49 10.76 3.96
C GLU A 220 -22.39 9.28 4.31
N ALA A 221 -23.40 8.76 5.02
CA ALA A 221 -23.52 7.34 5.31
C ALA A 221 -23.70 6.59 3.98
N HIS A 222 -22.60 6.28 3.30
CA HIS A 222 -22.64 5.50 2.08
C HIS A 222 -23.09 4.08 2.42
N GLU A 223 -24.20 3.70 1.79
CA GLU A 223 -24.73 2.35 1.73
C GLU A 223 -23.60 1.34 1.50
N GLU A 224 -23.68 0.23 2.22
CA GLU A 224 -22.72 -0.86 2.25
C GLU A 224 -22.21 -1.16 0.83
N SER A 225 -20.92 -0.90 0.59
CA SER A 225 -20.27 -1.40 -0.62
C SER A 225 -20.54 -2.90 -0.70
N PRO A 226 -20.96 -3.44 -1.85
CA PRO A 226 -21.35 -4.84 -1.95
C PRO A 226 -20.20 -5.71 -1.41
N PRO A 227 -20.51 -6.75 -0.61
CA PRO A 227 -19.50 -7.56 0.02
C PRO A 227 -18.55 -8.10 -1.04
N PHE A 228 -17.27 -7.80 -0.89
CA PHE A 228 -16.24 -8.40 -1.71
C PHE A 228 -16.30 -9.91 -1.44
N ASP A 229 -16.60 -10.72 -2.45
CA ASP A 229 -16.71 -12.17 -2.27
C ASP A 229 -15.32 -12.76 -1.95
N LEU A 230 -15.11 -13.04 -0.66
CA LEU A 230 -13.88 -13.63 -0.14
C LEU A 230 -13.89 -15.16 -0.14
N THR A 231 -14.90 -15.83 -0.72
CA THR A 231 -15.04 -17.29 -0.65
C THR A 231 -13.99 -18.09 -1.43
N VAL A 232 -13.03 -17.43 -2.09
CA VAL A 232 -11.85 -18.10 -2.66
C VAL A 232 -10.83 -18.45 -1.57
N THR A 233 -11.16 -19.36 -0.67
CA THR A 233 -10.19 -20.00 0.25
C THR A 233 -10.46 -21.49 0.42
N LYS A 234 -10.01 -22.26 -0.57
CA LYS A 234 -9.47 -23.62 -0.34
C LYS A 234 -8.22 -23.75 -1.21
N VAL A 235 -7.07 -23.36 -0.66
CA VAL A 235 -5.78 -23.84 -1.16
C VAL A 235 -5.50 -25.10 -0.36
N ALA A 236 -5.48 -26.24 -1.04
CA ALA A 236 -5.03 -27.49 -0.45
C ALA A 236 -3.57 -27.31 0.02
N SER A 237 -3.35 -27.64 1.29
CA SER A 237 -2.02 -27.79 1.91
C SER A 237 -1.21 -28.89 1.23
#